data_AF-A0A3B0V8E1-F1
#
_entry.id   AF-A0A3B0V8E1-F1
#
_cell.length_a   1.000
_cell.length_b   1.000
_cell.length_c   1.000
_cell.angle_alpha   90.00
_cell.angle_beta   90.00
_cell.angle_gamma   90.00
#
_symmetry.space_group_name_H-M   'P 1'
#
loop_
_entity.id
_entity.type
_entity.pdbx_description
1 polymer ?
#
loop_
_entity_poly.entity_id
_entity_poly.type
_entity_poly.pdbx_seq_one_letter_code
_entity_poly.pdbx_strand_id
1 'polypeptide(L)'
;LGLNYNDPQLRIINETVASIIDQEIANRVIDRYYPEFAPPPTPPAALAPDPSPSDPPQFDFAAEMAATRIHAEEMLAEGDIEGAEAYMEARRQIFVQNGYGIRILNQAYFAFYGAYASQPGAAGNDPTGPMLRDIQANTSSPRAFMETIAPITTFADLERIWGEVMAN
;
A
#
# COMPACT_ATOMS: atom_id res chain seq x y z
N LEU A 1 -18.02 -2.50 11.30
CA LEU A 1 -16.70 -3.14 11.19
C LEU A 1 -16.50 -4.23 12.27
N GLY A 2 -15.66 -5.24 12.05
CA GLY A 2 -15.05 -6.05 13.12
C GLY A 2 -15.80 -7.28 13.67
N LEU A 3 -16.96 -7.67 13.14
CA LEU A 3 -17.71 -8.84 13.64
C LEU A 3 -17.96 -9.94 12.59
N ASN A 4 -17.97 -9.61 11.30
CA ASN A 4 -18.29 -10.55 10.22
C ASN A 4 -17.05 -10.89 9.38
N TYR A 5 -16.38 -11.99 9.72
CA TYR A 5 -15.24 -12.53 8.96
C TYR A 5 -15.64 -13.69 8.01
N ASN A 6 -16.91 -14.11 8.04
CA ASN A 6 -17.42 -15.20 7.20
C ASN A 6 -17.70 -14.74 5.75
N ASP A 7 -17.82 -13.43 5.53
CA ASP A 7 -17.93 -12.84 4.19
C ASP A 7 -16.52 -12.47 3.70
N PRO A 8 -16.05 -13.05 2.57
CA PRO A 8 -14.74 -12.77 2.02
C PRO A 8 -14.47 -11.27 1.77
N GLN A 9 -15.48 -10.51 1.33
CA GLN A 9 -15.32 -9.08 1.04
C GLN A 9 -15.18 -8.27 2.33
N LEU A 10 -15.96 -8.59 3.36
CA LEU A 10 -15.83 -7.93 4.66
C LEU A 10 -14.53 -8.28 5.35
N ARG A 11 -14.04 -9.50 5.14
CA ARG A 11 -12.70 -9.89 5.59
C ARG A 11 -11.63 -8.99 4.95
N ILE A 12 -11.68 -8.79 3.64
CA ILE A 12 -10.76 -7.88 2.93
C ILE A 12 -10.86 -6.45 3.48
N ILE A 13 -12.08 -5.94 3.72
CA ILE A 13 -12.29 -4.61 4.32
C ILE A 13 -11.65 -4.53 5.70
N ASN A 14 -11.93 -5.49 6.59
CA ASN A 14 -11.39 -5.48 7.95
C ASN A 14 -9.85 -5.59 7.96
N GLU A 15 -9.27 -6.47 7.14
CA GLU A 15 -7.82 -6.65 7.01
C GLU A 15 -7.16 -5.38 6.47
N THR A 16 -7.78 -4.73 5.47
CA THR A 16 -7.28 -3.48 4.89
C THR A 16 -7.32 -2.34 5.90
N VAL A 17 -8.41 -2.21 6.67
CA VAL A 17 -8.52 -1.19 7.73
C VAL A 17 -7.46 -1.40 8.81
N ALA A 18 -7.23 -2.64 9.23
CA ALA A 18 -6.18 -2.97 10.19
C ALA A 18 -4.80 -2.54 9.67
N SER A 19 -4.47 -2.88 8.42
CA SER A 19 -3.20 -2.48 7.81
C SER A 19 -3.01 -0.96 7.74
N ILE A 20 -4.07 -0.22 7.39
CA ILE A 20 -4.02 1.26 7.31
C ILE A 20 -3.75 1.86 8.69
N ILE A 21 -4.50 1.43 9.72
CA ILE A 21 -4.34 1.93 11.08
C ILE A 21 -2.99 1.54 11.68
N ASP A 22 -2.55 0.30 11.47
CA ASP A 22 -1.27 -0.18 11.98
C ASP A 22 -0.11 0.69 11.45
N GLN A 23 -0.11 0.99 10.15
CA GLN A 23 0.89 1.88 9.54
C GLN A 23 0.82 3.30 10.11
N GLU A 24 -0.38 3.88 10.18
CA GLU A 24 -0.59 5.24 10.67
C GLU A 24 -0.12 5.41 12.12
N ILE A 25 -0.45 4.45 13.00
CA ILE A 25 -0.04 4.47 14.40
C ILE A 25 1.45 4.19 14.53
N ALA A 26 1.99 3.21 13.79
CA ALA A 26 3.42 2.92 13.80
C ALA A 26 4.25 4.16 13.42
N ASN A 27 3.88 4.85 12.33
CA ASN A 27 4.56 6.07 11.90
C ASN A 27 4.50 7.15 12.98
N ARG A 28 3.32 7.42 13.56
CA ARG A 28 3.17 8.42 14.64
C ARG A 28 3.99 8.08 15.89
N VAL A 29 4.08 6.80 16.24
CA VAL A 29 4.89 6.34 17.38
C VAL A 29 6.37 6.53 17.08
N ILE A 30 6.82 6.17 15.88
CA ILE A 30 8.20 6.36 15.45
C ILE A 30 8.55 7.85 15.44
N ASP A 31 7.76 8.69 14.78
CA ASP A 31 8.01 10.13 14.69
C ASP A 31 8.07 10.81 16.06
N ARG A 32 7.24 10.35 17.01
CA ARG A 32 7.15 10.98 18.33
C ARG A 32 8.20 10.49 19.33
N TYR A 33 8.51 9.19 19.33
CA TYR A 33 9.31 8.57 20.38
C TYR A 33 10.65 8.01 19.91
N TYR A 34 10.78 7.77 18.61
CA TYR A 34 11.92 7.08 17.99
C TYR A 34 12.33 7.73 16.66
N PRO A 35 12.46 9.08 16.56
CA PRO A 35 12.70 9.77 15.30
C PRO A 35 14.02 9.37 14.62
N GLU A 36 14.99 8.84 15.37
CA GLU A 36 16.22 8.25 14.84
C GLU A 36 16.02 6.96 14.03
N PHE A 37 14.88 6.29 14.24
CA PHE A 37 14.44 5.10 13.51
C PHE A 37 13.37 5.42 12.47
N ALA A 38 13.02 6.70 12.29
CA ALA A 38 12.16 7.11 11.19
C ALA A 38 12.72 6.59 9.87
N PRO A 39 11.90 5.94 9.03
CA PRO A 39 12.30 5.63 7.68
C PRO A 39 12.80 6.93 7.02
N PRO A 40 13.88 6.89 6.21
CA PRO A 40 14.24 8.05 5.42
C PRO A 40 12.99 8.53 4.67
N PRO A 41 12.76 9.86 4.58
CA PRO A 41 11.55 10.39 3.99
C PRO A 41 11.30 9.72 2.66
N THR A 42 10.13 9.08 2.53
CA THR A 42 9.67 8.56 1.25
C THR A 42 9.79 9.74 0.28
N PRO A 43 10.55 9.61 -0.84
CA PRO A 43 10.54 10.64 -1.85
C PRO A 43 9.07 10.95 -2.13
N PRO A 44 8.67 12.24 -2.18
CA PRO A 44 7.32 12.57 -2.60
C PRO A 44 7.05 11.73 -3.84
N ALA A 45 5.90 11.05 -3.89
CA ALA A 45 5.36 10.64 -5.18
C ALA A 45 5.35 11.95 -5.96
N ALA A 46 6.31 12.13 -6.86
CA ALA A 46 6.31 13.30 -7.72
C ALA A 46 4.93 13.24 -8.34
N LEU A 47 4.12 14.27 -8.11
CA LEU A 47 2.99 14.55 -8.97
C LEU A 47 3.63 14.66 -10.35
N ALA A 48 3.70 13.53 -11.06
CA ALA A 48 4.23 13.50 -12.39
C ALA A 48 3.33 14.47 -13.16
N PRO A 49 3.89 15.53 -13.76
CA PRO A 49 3.11 16.33 -14.69
C PRO A 49 2.56 15.38 -15.75
N ASP A 50 1.33 15.63 -16.22
CA ASP A 50 0.70 14.85 -17.29
C ASP A 50 1.73 14.51 -18.37
N PRO A 51 1.96 13.22 -18.68
CA PRO A 51 3.03 12.83 -19.58
C PRO A 51 2.77 13.46 -20.95
N SER A 52 3.65 14.37 -21.34
CA SER A 52 3.75 14.80 -22.74
C SER A 52 4.23 13.59 -23.55
N PRO A 53 3.64 13.31 -24.73
CA PRO A 53 3.79 12.03 -25.44
C PRO A 53 5.19 11.75 -26.05
N SER A 54 6.22 12.44 -25.59
CA SER A 54 7.59 12.39 -26.12
C SER A 54 8.68 12.01 -25.12
N ASP A 55 8.37 11.79 -23.84
CA ASP A 55 9.37 11.32 -22.89
C ASP A 55 9.51 9.79 -22.91
N PRO A 56 10.74 9.24 -22.76
CA PRO A 56 10.95 7.80 -22.63
C PRO A 56 10.13 7.26 -21.45
N PRO A 57 9.70 5.97 -21.48
CA PRO A 57 8.84 5.43 -20.44
C PRO A 57 9.51 5.62 -19.07
N GLN A 58 8.90 6.47 -18.25
CA GLN A 58 9.33 6.75 -16.89
C GLN A 58 9.25 5.45 -16.09
N PHE A 59 10.24 5.19 -15.24
CA PHE A 59 10.24 4.01 -14.37
C PHE A 59 9.01 4.03 -13.46
N ASP A 60 8.05 3.14 -13.72
CA ASP A 60 6.83 3.00 -12.93
C ASP A 60 7.11 2.16 -11.68
N PHE A 61 7.36 2.86 -10.57
CA PHE A 61 7.68 2.22 -9.31
C PHE A 61 6.62 1.22 -8.85
N ALA A 62 5.33 1.53 -9.04
CA ALA A 62 4.25 0.70 -8.56
C ALA A 62 4.16 -0.60 -9.36
N ALA A 63 4.19 -0.50 -10.69
CA ALA A 63 4.20 -1.66 -11.57
C ALA A 63 5.44 -2.54 -11.34
N GLU A 64 6.61 -1.92 -11.21
CA GLU A 64 7.88 -2.63 -11.00
C GLU A 64 7.93 -3.31 -9.61
N MET A 65 7.43 -2.66 -8.56
CA MET A 65 7.30 -3.27 -7.23
C MET A 65 6.31 -4.44 -7.22
N ALA A 66 5.19 -4.32 -7.92
CA ALA A 66 4.21 -5.40 -8.04
C ALA A 66 4.78 -6.61 -8.78
N ALA A 67 5.45 -6.38 -9.91
CA ALA A 67 6.13 -7.42 -10.66
C ALA A 67 7.23 -8.10 -9.82
N THR A 68 7.98 -7.31 -9.03
CA THR A 68 8.99 -7.85 -8.11
C THR A 68 8.36 -8.79 -7.08
N ARG A 69 7.25 -8.39 -6.47
CA ARG A 69 6.56 -9.22 -5.46
C ARG A 69 6.10 -10.54 -6.07
N ILE A 70 5.40 -10.50 -7.20
CA ILE A 70 4.84 -11.69 -7.85
C ILE A 70 5.96 -12.69 -8.14
N HIS A 71 7.07 -12.22 -8.72
CA HIS A 71 8.16 -13.12 -9.08
C HIS A 71 8.90 -13.68 -7.86
N ALA A 72 9.11 -12.86 -6.81
CA ALA A 72 9.67 -13.35 -5.56
C ALA A 72 8.77 -14.41 -4.89
N GLU A 73 7.45 -14.23 -4.94
CA GLU A 73 6.47 -15.20 -4.43
C GLU A 73 6.48 -16.51 -5.23
N GLU A 74 6.60 -16.44 -6.55
CA GLU A 74 6.75 -17.63 -7.42
C GLU A 74 7.98 -18.45 -7.02
N MET A 75 9.15 -17.82 -6.92
CA MET A 75 10.39 -18.48 -6.52
C MET A 75 10.30 -19.12 -5.13
N LEU A 76 9.68 -18.41 -4.18
CA LEU A 76 9.49 -18.92 -2.82
C LEU A 76 8.49 -20.09 -2.77
N ALA A 77 7.44 -20.07 -3.60
CA ALA A 77 6.49 -21.17 -3.71
C ALA A 77 7.14 -22.44 -4.29
N GLU A 78 8.15 -22.28 -5.14
CA GLU A 78 9.00 -23.37 -5.66
C GLU A 78 10.07 -23.83 -4.66
N GLY A 79 10.23 -23.13 -3.53
CA GLY A 79 11.23 -23.42 -2.49
C GLY A 79 12.61 -22.81 -2.77
N ASP A 80 12.75 -21.96 -3.80
CA ASP A 80 14.00 -21.28 -4.14
C ASP A 80 14.19 -20.00 -3.30
N ILE A 81 14.61 -20.18 -2.05
CA ILE A 81 14.80 -19.08 -1.10
C ILE A 81 15.98 -18.19 -1.51
N GLU A 82 17.13 -18.78 -1.82
CA GLU A 82 18.35 -18.03 -2.16
C GLU A 82 18.16 -17.24 -3.46
N GLY A 83 17.49 -17.82 -4.46
CA GLY A 83 17.16 -17.13 -5.70
C GLY A 83 16.20 -15.96 -5.49
N ALA A 84 15.17 -16.13 -4.65
CA ALA A 84 14.26 -15.05 -4.32
C ALA A 84 14.96 -13.89 -3.61
N GLU A 85 15.85 -14.17 -2.65
CA GLU A 85 16.64 -13.15 -1.95
C GLU A 85 17.58 -12.40 -2.89
N ALA A 86 18.30 -13.12 -3.76
CA ALA A 86 19.18 -12.52 -4.75
C ALA A 86 18.42 -11.64 -5.76
N TYR A 87 17.26 -12.13 -6.21
CA TYR A 87 16.37 -11.38 -7.09
C TYR A 87 15.89 -10.08 -6.43
N MET A 88 15.40 -10.14 -5.18
CA MET A 88 14.95 -8.96 -4.45
C MET A 88 16.07 -7.93 -4.24
N GLU A 89 17.30 -8.36 -3.95
CA GLU A 89 18.44 -7.42 -3.87
C GLU A 89 18.78 -6.78 -5.22
N ALA A 90 18.78 -7.55 -6.30
CA ALA A 90 19.01 -7.02 -7.65
C ALA A 90 17.94 -5.97 -8.01
N ARG A 91 16.68 -6.25 -7.69
CA ARG A 91 15.57 -5.31 -7.88
C ARG A 91 15.72 -4.06 -7.01
N ARG A 92 16.11 -4.20 -5.73
CA ARG A 92 16.40 -3.08 -4.83
C ARG A 92 17.42 -2.12 -5.44
N GLN A 93 18.49 -2.64 -6.06
CA GLN A 93 19.50 -1.81 -6.71
C GLN A 93 18.94 -1.03 -7.90
N ILE A 94 18.03 -1.63 -8.68
CA ILE A 94 17.33 -0.94 -9.78
C ILE A 94 16.45 0.19 -9.22
N PHE A 95 15.71 -0.06 -8.14
CA PHE A 95 14.91 0.97 -7.46
C PHE A 95 15.78 2.13 -6.98
N VAL A 96 16.92 1.85 -6.34
CA VAL A 96 17.86 2.89 -5.87
C VAL A 96 18.45 3.69 -7.04
N GLN A 97 18.80 3.04 -8.15
CA GLN A 97 19.28 3.73 -9.36
C GLN A 97 18.23 4.67 -9.96
N ASN A 98 16.95 4.33 -9.82
CA ASN A 98 15.82 5.16 -10.27
C ASN A 98 15.35 6.16 -9.20
N GLY A 99 16.12 6.37 -8.12
CA GLY A 99 15.87 7.39 -7.10
C GLY A 99 15.03 6.92 -5.90
N TYR A 100 14.72 5.63 -5.80
CA TYR A 100 13.93 5.07 -4.69
C TYR A 100 14.84 4.44 -3.63
N GLY A 101 15.00 5.14 -2.50
CA GLY A 101 15.90 4.77 -1.41
C GLY A 101 15.44 3.57 -0.58
N ILE A 102 15.41 2.37 -1.17
CA ILE A 102 15.07 1.13 -0.45
C ILE A 102 16.33 0.58 0.24
N ARG A 103 16.30 0.50 1.57
CA ARG A 103 17.41 -0.03 2.38
C ARG A 103 17.55 -1.55 2.26
N ILE A 104 16.44 -2.28 2.37
CA ILE A 104 16.35 -3.74 2.25
C ILE A 104 15.04 -4.06 1.56
N LEU A 105 15.06 -4.94 0.55
CA LEU A 105 13.87 -5.49 -0.09
C LEU A 105 13.79 -6.98 0.25
N ASN A 106 12.74 -7.39 0.96
CA ASN A 106 12.51 -8.78 1.38
C ASN A 106 11.01 -9.06 1.52
N GLN A 107 10.61 -10.29 1.87
CA GLN A 107 9.20 -10.65 2.05
C GLN A 107 8.48 -9.79 3.10
N ALA A 108 9.16 -9.45 4.20
CA ALA A 108 8.59 -8.58 5.22
C ALA A 108 8.30 -7.17 4.66
N TYR A 109 9.17 -6.64 3.79
CA TYR A 109 8.95 -5.38 3.11
C TYR A 109 7.62 -5.39 2.35
N PHE A 110 7.31 -6.45 1.60
CA PHE A 110 6.02 -6.56 0.90
C PHE A 110 4.83 -6.71 1.86
N ALA A 111 5.00 -7.36 3.01
CA ALA A 111 3.96 -7.45 4.03
C ALA A 111 3.64 -6.08 4.66
N PHE A 112 4.64 -5.22 4.87
CA PHE A 112 4.46 -3.89 5.46
C PHE A 112 4.08 -2.81 4.43
N TYR A 113 4.53 -2.95 3.19
CA TYR A 113 4.42 -1.93 2.15
C TYR A 113 3.64 -2.38 0.92
N GLY A 114 2.95 -3.52 0.98
CA GLY A 114 2.19 -4.14 -0.13
C GLY A 114 1.08 -3.27 -0.73
N ALA A 115 0.80 -2.12 -0.13
CA ALA A 115 -0.06 -1.08 -0.67
C ALA A 115 0.47 -0.41 -1.95
N TYR A 116 1.72 -0.61 -2.38
CA TYR A 116 2.19 -0.02 -3.63
C TYR A 116 1.55 -0.63 -4.90
N ALA A 117 0.85 -1.77 -4.78
CA ALA A 117 -0.04 -2.29 -5.82
C ALA A 117 -1.34 -1.47 -6.01
N SER A 118 -1.47 -0.31 -5.35
CA SER A 118 -2.65 0.58 -5.47
C SER A 118 -2.64 1.50 -6.69
N GLN A 119 -1.87 1.19 -7.72
CA GLN A 119 -2.15 1.67 -9.07
C GLN A 119 -3.07 0.65 -9.76
N PRO A 120 -4.02 1.08 -10.60
CA PRO A 120 -5.08 0.20 -11.11
C PRO A 120 -4.47 -0.97 -11.89
N GLY A 121 -4.63 -2.20 -11.38
CA GLY A 121 -4.33 -3.42 -12.16
C GLY A 121 -3.54 -4.52 -11.45
N ALA A 122 -2.91 -4.29 -10.29
CA ALA A 122 -2.01 -5.29 -9.66
C ALA A 122 -2.61 -6.05 -8.46
N ALA A 123 -3.76 -5.63 -7.94
CA ALA A 123 -4.64 -6.45 -7.10
C ALA A 123 -5.96 -6.52 -7.86
N GLY A 124 -6.36 -7.72 -8.30
CA GLY A 124 -7.47 -7.89 -9.23
C GLY A 124 -8.70 -7.10 -8.81
N ASN A 125 -8.99 -6.01 -9.54
CA ASN A 125 -10.22 -5.20 -9.55
C ASN A 125 -10.95 -4.87 -8.22
N ASP A 126 -10.40 -5.17 -7.03
CA ASP A 126 -11.06 -4.90 -5.76
C ASP A 126 -10.81 -3.43 -5.34
N PRO A 127 -11.83 -2.56 -5.40
CA PRO A 127 -11.68 -1.14 -5.10
C PRO A 127 -11.59 -0.85 -3.60
N THR A 128 -11.67 -1.88 -2.73
CA THR A 128 -11.68 -1.74 -1.26
C THR A 128 -10.48 -0.95 -0.74
N GLY A 129 -9.27 -1.33 -1.19
CA GLY A 129 -8.01 -0.68 -0.80
C GLY A 129 -7.98 0.81 -1.16
N PRO A 130 -8.16 1.15 -2.45
CA PRO A 130 -8.26 2.54 -2.90
C PRO A 130 -9.32 3.34 -2.15
N MET A 131 -10.56 2.83 -2.01
CA MET A 131 -11.65 3.54 -1.33
C MET A 131 -11.32 3.85 0.13
N LEU A 132 -10.76 2.90 0.86
CA LEU A 132 -10.37 3.12 2.26
C LEU A 132 -9.22 4.12 2.41
N ARG A 133 -8.26 4.13 1.47
CA ARG A 133 -7.18 5.14 1.44
C ARG A 133 -7.69 6.53 1.12
N ASP A 134 -8.64 6.66 0.20
CA ASP A 134 -9.28 7.94 -0.11
C ASP A 134 -10.02 8.50 1.12
N ILE A 135 -10.76 7.65 1.84
CA ILE A 135 -11.42 8.05 3.10
C ILE A 135 -10.37 8.49 4.13
N GLN A 136 -9.26 7.76 4.28
CA GLN A 136 -8.17 8.13 5.17
C GLN A 136 -7.58 9.50 4.81
N ALA A 137 -7.28 9.74 3.53
CA ALA A 137 -6.69 10.99 3.05
C ALA A 137 -7.60 12.22 3.26
N ASN A 138 -8.93 12.01 3.25
CA ASN A 138 -9.93 13.06 3.43
C ASN A 138 -10.46 13.16 4.88
N THR A 139 -9.85 12.47 5.84
CA THR A 139 -10.19 12.60 7.26
C THR A 139 -9.06 13.26 8.05
N SER A 140 -9.43 14.06 9.05
CA SER A 140 -8.48 14.93 9.78
C SER A 140 -7.60 14.21 10.80
N SER A 141 -7.93 12.96 11.16
CA SER A 141 -7.21 12.19 12.16
C SER A 141 -7.53 10.69 12.07
N PRO A 142 -6.71 9.81 12.68
CA PRO A 142 -7.00 8.37 12.73
C PRO A 142 -8.30 8.06 13.48
N ARG A 143 -8.64 8.88 14.48
CA ARG A 143 -9.93 8.79 15.17
C ARG A 143 -11.09 9.09 14.21
N ALA A 144 -11.01 10.20 13.48
CA ALA A 144 -12.04 10.59 12.52
C ALA A 144 -12.21 9.52 11.44
N PHE A 145 -11.10 8.98 10.93
CA PHE A 145 -11.11 7.84 10.01
C PHE A 145 -11.89 6.65 10.60
N MET A 146 -11.55 6.22 11.82
CA MET A 146 -12.23 5.10 12.50
C MET A 146 -13.72 5.34 12.72
N GLU A 147 -14.10 6.56 13.12
CA GLU A 147 -15.49 6.96 13.32
C GLU A 147 -16.28 6.93 12.00
N THR A 148 -15.66 7.35 10.89
CA THR A 148 -16.25 7.32 9.54
C THR A 148 -16.48 5.90 9.04
N ILE A 149 -15.55 4.98 9.23
CA ILE A 149 -15.65 3.60 8.71
C ILE A 149 -16.37 2.63 9.66
N ALA A 150 -16.53 2.98 10.95
CA ALA A 150 -17.17 2.11 11.94
C ALA A 150 -18.53 1.52 11.49
N PRO A 151 -19.42 2.27 10.80
CA PRO A 151 -20.71 1.76 10.34
C PRO A 151 -20.63 0.75 9.20
N ILE A 152 -19.48 0.55 8.55
CA ILE A 152 -19.36 -0.35 7.39
C ILE A 152 -19.57 -1.80 7.86
N THR A 153 -20.64 -2.41 7.36
CA THR A 153 -21.01 -3.81 7.62
C THR A 153 -21.22 -4.61 6.35
N THR A 154 -21.23 -3.95 5.20
CA THR A 154 -21.33 -4.50 3.85
C THR A 154 -20.41 -3.74 2.90
N PHE A 155 -20.12 -4.29 1.73
CA PHE A 155 -19.40 -3.56 0.69
C PHE A 155 -20.17 -2.31 0.19
N ALA A 156 -21.50 -2.39 0.10
CA ALA A 156 -22.35 -1.26 -0.25
C ALA A 156 -22.26 -0.10 0.76
N ASP A 157 -22.05 -0.40 2.05
CA ASP A 157 -21.79 0.64 3.05
C ASP A 157 -20.47 1.37 2.76
N LEU A 158 -19.42 0.64 2.34
CA LEU A 158 -18.14 1.23 1.96
C LEU A 158 -18.31 2.14 0.73
N GLU A 159 -18.99 1.69 -0.31
CA GLU A 159 -19.24 2.51 -1.52
C GLU A 159 -19.99 3.80 -1.17
N ARG A 160 -21.04 3.70 -0.35
CA ARG A 160 -21.84 4.86 0.09
C ARG A 160 -21.00 5.85 0.90
N ILE A 161 -20.28 5.37 1.91
CA ILE A 161 -19.47 6.23 2.78
C ILE A 161 -18.32 6.87 1.99
N TRP A 162 -17.69 6.12 1.08
CA TRP A 162 -16.67 6.67 0.19
C TRP A 162 -17.25 7.81 -0.67
N GLY A 163 -18.43 7.61 -1.27
CA GLY A 163 -19.11 8.66 -2.03
C GLY A 163 -19.47 9.91 -1.20
N GLU A 164 -19.91 9.73 0.05
CA GLU A 164 -20.21 10.83 0.97
C GLU A 164 -18.96 11.64 1.35
N VAL A 165 -17.83 10.96 1.57
CA VAL A 165 -16.56 11.60 1.92
C VAL A 165 -15.96 12.35 0.74
N MET A 166 -15.99 11.77 -0.47
CA MET A 166 -15.42 12.36 -1.67
C MET A 166 -16.24 13.52 -2.25
N ALA A 167 -17.48 13.68 -1.82
CA ALA A 167 -18.36 14.78 -2.25
C ALA A 167 -18.18 16.08 -1.43
N ASN A 168 -17.44 16.02 -0.31
CA ASN A 168 -17.13 17.16 0.57
C ASN A 168 -15.74 17.71 0.30
#